data_AF-A0A3N1CMY7-F1
#
_entry.id   AF-A0A3N1CMY7-F1
#
_cell.length_a   1.000
_cell.length_b   1.000
_cell.length_c   1.000
_cell.angle_alpha   90.00
_cell.angle_beta   90.00
_cell.angle_gamma   90.00
#
_symmetry.space_group_name_H-M   'P 1'
#
loop_
_entity.id
_entity.type
_entity.pdbx_description
1 polymer ?
#
loop_
_entity_poly.entity_id
_entity_poly.type
_entity_poly.pdbx_seq_one_letter_code
_entity_poly.pdbx_strand_id
1 'polypeptide(L)'
;MSMRQPQLGDIVRYVGRFGIHATRAAIVSCTTADVVPGGDLVPLDDETHVHLAVFTPSPANSFPEMNVPYDPARAPGTWHWPDLPNPHPDARRDVPGSSS
;
A
#
# COMPACT_ATOMS: atom_id res chain seq x y z
N MET A 1 -11.20 17.94 -4.11
CA MET A 1 -10.65 17.22 -2.94
C MET A 1 -9.32 16.62 -3.38
N SER A 2 -8.19 17.03 -2.81
CA SER A 2 -6.92 16.39 -3.14
C SER A 2 -6.89 14.98 -2.54
N MET A 3 -6.53 14.01 -3.37
CA MET A 3 -6.26 12.66 -2.91
C MET A 3 -5.05 12.68 -1.98
N ARG A 4 -5.13 11.99 -0.84
CA ARG A 4 -3.96 11.74 0.00
C ARG A 4 -2.97 10.88 -0.78
N GLN A 5 -1.73 11.34 -0.91
CA GLN A 5 -0.65 10.53 -1.50
C GLN A 5 -0.32 9.32 -0.59
N PRO A 6 -0.02 8.15 -1.18
CA PRO A 6 0.42 6.99 -0.41
C PRO A 6 1.79 7.26 0.23
N GLN A 7 2.02 6.68 1.40
CA GLN A 7 3.30 6.72 2.11
C GLN A 7 3.77 5.30 2.42
N LEU A 8 5.08 5.12 2.53
CA LEU A 8 5.66 3.85 2.99
C LEU A 8 5.02 3.41 4.31
N GLY A 9 4.58 2.16 4.39
CA GLY A 9 3.94 1.59 5.57
C GLY A 9 2.42 1.80 5.64
N ASP A 10 1.81 2.56 4.73
CA ASP A 10 0.36 2.73 4.71
C ASP A 10 -0.36 1.38 4.49
N ILE A 11 -1.43 1.18 5.26
CA ILE A 11 -2.30 0.00 5.13
C ILE A 11 -3.39 0.32 4.11
N VAL A 12 -3.44 -0.46 3.04
CA VAL A 12 -4.36 -0.27 1.92
C VAL A 12 -5.12 -1.56 1.59
N ARG A 13 -6.08 -1.45 0.69
CA ARG A 13 -6.81 -2.59 0.12
C ARG A 13 -6.33 -2.82 -1.31
N TYR A 14 -5.91 -4.02 -1.62
CA TYR A 14 -5.56 -4.45 -2.97
C TYR A 14 -6.65 -5.36 -3.53
N VAL A 15 -7.05 -5.14 -4.78
CA VAL A 15 -7.98 -6.01 -5.51
C VAL A 15 -7.16 -6.94 -6.38
N GLY A 16 -7.24 -8.25 -6.13
CA GLY A 16 -6.46 -9.26 -6.87
C GLY A 16 -6.60 -9.15 -8.39
N ARG A 17 -5.47 -9.13 -9.10
CA ARG A 17 -5.42 -9.11 -10.58
C ARG A 17 -5.83 -10.43 -11.23
N PHE A 18 -5.48 -11.57 -10.61
CA PHE A 18 -5.64 -12.90 -11.20
C PHE A 18 -6.52 -13.81 -10.34
N GLY A 19 -7.45 -14.52 -10.99
CA GLY A 19 -8.35 -15.47 -10.33
C GLY A 19 -9.54 -14.79 -9.65
N ILE A 20 -9.74 -15.07 -8.36
CA ILE A 20 -10.79 -14.40 -7.57
C ILE A 20 -10.29 -12.99 -7.25
N HIS A 21 -10.98 -11.97 -7.76
CA HIS A 21 -10.74 -10.53 -7.48
C HIS A 21 -11.08 -10.15 -6.03
N ALA A 22 -10.66 -10.98 -5.08
CA ALA A 22 -10.85 -10.77 -3.66
C ALA A 22 -10.01 -9.57 -3.23
N THR A 23 -10.65 -8.69 -2.46
CA THR A 23 -9.97 -7.60 -1.77
C THR A 23 -9.12 -8.15 -0.64
N ARG A 24 -7.86 -7.76 -0.59
CA ARG A 24 -6.87 -8.18 0.40
C ARG A 24 -6.29 -6.96 1.11
N ALA A 25 -5.87 -7.15 2.37
CA ALA A 25 -5.05 -6.15 3.03
C ALA A 25 -3.65 -6.16 2.41
N ALA A 26 -3.06 -4.98 2.27
CA ALA A 26 -1.69 -4.82 1.82
C ALA A 26 -1.01 -3.66 2.55
N ILE A 27 0.31 -3.67 2.57
CA ILE A 27 1.14 -2.55 3.04
C ILE A 27 1.86 -1.95 1.84
N VAL A 28 1.86 -0.63 1.74
CA VAL A 28 2.71 0.10 0.80
C VAL A 28 4.17 -0.14 1.17
N SER A 29 4.90 -0.83 0.30
CA SER A 29 6.31 -1.19 0.50
C SER A 29 7.29 -0.35 -0.31
N CYS A 30 6.80 0.44 -1.27
CA CYS A 30 7.58 1.41 -2.04
C CYS A 30 6.65 2.46 -2.66
N THR A 31 7.09 3.71 -2.62
CA THR A 31 6.49 4.87 -3.30
C THR A 31 7.49 5.52 -4.25
N THR A 32 7.07 6.48 -5.06
CA THR A 32 7.98 7.21 -5.98
C THR A 32 9.11 7.93 -5.24
N ALA A 33 8.91 8.30 -3.97
CA ALA A 33 9.94 8.90 -3.13
C ALA A 33 11.05 7.91 -2.73
N ASP A 34 10.77 6.60 -2.79
CA ASP A 34 11.72 5.54 -2.42
C ASP A 34 12.50 4.99 -3.62
N VAL A 35 12.05 5.27 -4.85
CA VAL A 35 12.70 4.78 -6.07
C VAL A 35 13.99 5.55 -6.33
N VAL A 36 15.13 4.85 -6.20
CA VAL A 36 16.45 5.42 -6.50
C VAL A 36 16.82 5.11 -7.97
N PRO A 37 17.29 6.10 -8.76
CA PRO A 37 17.76 5.86 -10.11
C PRO A 37 18.86 4.78 -10.15
N GLY A 38 18.66 3.74 -10.97
CA GLY A 38 19.60 2.62 -11.11
C GLY A 38 19.51 1.54 -10.02
N GLY A 39 18.50 1.59 -9.15
CA GLY A 39 18.18 0.49 -8.23
C GLY A 39 17.50 -0.70 -8.92
N ASP A 40 17.43 -1.83 -8.23
CA ASP A 40 16.85 -3.08 -8.73
C ASP A 40 15.31 -3.14 -8.68
N LEU A 41 14.64 -2.06 -8.24
CA LEU A 41 13.19 -2.01 -8.14
C LEU A 41 12.55 -1.71 -9.50
N VAL A 42 11.37 -2.32 -9.73
CA VAL A 42 10.53 -1.99 -10.88
C VAL A 42 10.12 -0.52 -10.77
N PRO A 43 10.35 0.33 -11.80
CA PRO A 43 9.90 1.71 -11.75
C PRO A 43 8.40 1.85 -11.51
N LEU A 44 8.00 2.93 -10.83
CA LEU A 44 6.61 3.32 -10.66
C LEU A 44 6.22 4.31 -11.76
N ASP A 45 5.03 4.15 -12.34
CA ASP A 45 4.59 4.98 -13.46
C ASP A 45 4.30 6.43 -13.04
N ASP A 46 3.67 6.62 -11.87
CA ASP A 46 3.40 7.93 -11.27
C ASP A 46 3.25 7.87 -9.74
N GLU A 47 3.00 9.02 -9.10
CA GLU A 47 2.87 9.16 -7.64
C GLU A 47 1.68 8.41 -7.02
N THR A 48 0.75 7.90 -7.84
CA THR A 48 -0.39 7.09 -7.39
C THR A 48 -0.11 5.58 -7.48
N HIS A 49 0.99 5.21 -8.14
CA HIS A 49 1.45 3.82 -8.19
C HIS A 49 2.31 3.49 -6.97
N VAL A 50 2.18 2.25 -6.50
CA VAL A 50 2.95 1.75 -5.35
C VAL A 50 3.43 0.32 -5.58
N HIS A 51 4.41 -0.12 -4.80
CA HIS A 51 4.60 -1.54 -4.56
C HIS A 51 3.88 -1.94 -3.27
N LEU A 52 3.38 -3.18 -3.24
CA LEU A 52 2.59 -3.70 -2.15
C LEU A 52 3.17 -5.02 -1.64
N ALA A 53 3.19 -5.16 -0.32
CA ALA A 53 3.21 -6.48 0.31
C ALA A 53 1.75 -6.91 0.56
N VAL A 54 1.22 -7.80 -0.28
CA VAL A 54 -0.18 -8.25 -0.24
C VAL A 54 -0.32 -9.48 0.65
N PHE A 55 -1.16 -9.40 1.68
CA PHE A 55 -1.36 -10.51 2.59
C PHE A 55 -2.29 -11.58 2.02
N THR A 56 -1.93 -12.85 2.28
CA THR A 56 -2.79 -13.98 1.97
C THR A 56 -3.06 -14.80 3.22
N PRO A 57 -4.23 -15.46 3.32
CA PRO A 57 -4.50 -16.41 4.39
C PRO A 57 -3.72 -17.73 4.23
N SER A 58 -2.70 -17.79 3.36
CA SER A 58 -1.92 -18.99 3.07
C SER A 58 -0.60 -18.99 3.85
N PRO A 59 0.10 -20.15 3.99
CA PRO A 59 1.35 -20.27 4.74
C PRO A 59 2.49 -19.35 4.27
N ALA A 60 2.43 -18.87 3.02
CA ALA A 60 3.41 -17.91 2.49
C ALA A 60 3.26 -16.50 3.10
N ASN A 61 2.17 -16.23 3.84
CA ASN A 61 1.79 -15.00 4.55
C ASN A 61 1.63 -13.73 3.68
N SER A 62 2.43 -13.53 2.64
CA SER A 62 2.27 -12.42 1.67
C SER A 62 2.96 -12.71 0.33
N PHE A 63 2.64 -11.88 -0.67
CA PHE A 63 3.39 -11.81 -1.92
C PHE A 63 3.58 -10.34 -2.35
N PRO A 64 4.65 -10.01 -3.07
CA PRO A 64 4.84 -8.67 -3.61
C PRO A 64 3.93 -8.45 -4.84
N GLU A 65 3.35 -7.26 -4.92
CA GLU A 65 2.77 -6.73 -6.16
C GLU A 65 3.46 -5.42 -6.52
N MET A 66 3.79 -5.28 -7.79
CA MET A 66 4.70 -4.22 -8.27
C MET A 66 3.93 -3.29 -9.20
N ASN A 67 4.24 -1.99 -9.10
CA ASN A 67 3.65 -0.90 -9.88
C ASN A 67 2.11 -1.00 -9.96
N VAL A 68 1.45 -0.93 -8.79
CA VAL A 68 0.01 -1.09 -8.65
C VAL A 68 -0.67 0.29 -8.69
N PRO A 69 -1.58 0.56 -9.64
CA PRO A 69 -2.30 1.84 -9.73
C PRO A 69 -3.35 1.99 -8.62
N TYR A 70 -3.61 3.24 -8.23
CA TYR A 70 -4.75 3.59 -7.39
C TYR A 70 -6.05 3.58 -8.20
N ASP A 71 -7.11 2.97 -7.68
CA ASP A 71 -8.46 3.10 -8.25
C ASP A 71 -9.55 3.03 -7.17
N PRO A 72 -10.29 4.13 -6.92
CA PRO A 72 -11.38 4.14 -5.96
C PRO A 72 -12.58 3.28 -6.41
N ALA A 73 -12.69 2.98 -7.70
CA ALA A 73 -13.71 2.08 -8.25
C ALA A 73 -13.36 0.59 -8.06
N ARG A 74 -12.18 0.28 -7.51
CA ARG A 74 -11.76 -1.07 -7.10
C ARG A 74 -11.66 -2.05 -8.28
N ALA A 75 -11.18 -1.60 -9.44
CA ALA A 75 -10.92 -2.49 -10.55
C ALA A 75 -9.87 -3.57 -10.17
N PRO A 76 -9.90 -4.76 -10.79
CA PRO A 76 -8.88 -5.78 -10.56
C PRO A 76 -7.46 -5.27 -10.83
N GLY A 77 -6.52 -5.64 -9.96
CA GLY A 77 -5.11 -5.24 -10.06
C GLY A 77 -4.81 -3.82 -9.60
N THR A 78 -5.72 -3.20 -8.83
CA THR A 78 -5.57 -1.84 -8.30
C THR A 78 -5.56 -1.84 -6.77
N TRP A 79 -5.20 -0.71 -6.17
CA TRP A 79 -5.34 -0.47 -4.74
C TRP A 79 -6.27 0.70 -4.43
N HIS A 80 -6.86 0.68 -3.24
CA HIS A 80 -7.65 1.80 -2.73
C HIS A 80 -7.50 1.95 -1.22
N TRP A 81 -7.85 3.14 -0.72
CA TRP A 81 -7.91 3.38 0.72
C TRP A 81 -8.95 2.47 1.37
N PRO A 82 -8.69 1.94 2.58
CA PRO A 82 -9.71 1.22 3.32
C PRO A 82 -10.89 2.15 3.63
N ASP A 83 -12.10 1.59 3.65
CA ASP A 83 -13.29 2.28 4.14
C ASP A 83 -13.21 2.41 5.67
N LEU A 84 -12.33 3.28 6.16
CA LEU A 84 -12.31 3.65 7.57
C LEU A 84 -13.27 4.82 7.78
N PRO A 85 -14.01 4.86 8.90
CA PRO A 85 -14.44 6.14 9.43
C PRO A 85 -13.16 6.90 9.77
N ASN A 86 -12.88 7.98 9.03
CA ASN A 86 -11.83 8.97 9.20
C ASN A 86 -10.72 8.61 10.22
N PRO A 87 -9.47 8.32 9.83
CA PRO A 87 -8.42 8.13 10.81
C PRO A 87 -8.26 9.42 11.62
N HIS A 88 -8.34 9.30 12.95
CA HIS A 88 -8.01 10.38 13.87
C HIS A 88 -6.60 10.89 13.53
N PRO A 89 -6.36 12.21 13.46
CA PRO A 89 -5.07 12.79 13.08
C PRO A 89 -3.88 12.42 14.01
N ASP A 90 -4.11 11.65 15.08
CA ASP A 90 -3.13 11.34 16.14
C ASP A 90 -2.71 9.86 16.20
N ALA A 91 -2.88 9.08 15.13
CA ALA A 91 -2.42 7.67 15.13
C ALA A 91 -0.88 7.50 15.15
N ARG A 92 -0.10 8.60 15.24
CA ARG A 92 1.29 8.54 15.70
C ARG A 92 1.27 8.43 17.22
N ARG A 93 1.24 7.20 17.74
CA ARG A 93 1.59 6.97 19.15
C ARG A 93 3.02 7.46 19.36
N ASP A 94 3.17 8.46 20.20
CA ASP A 94 4.40 8.74 20.92
C ASP A 94 4.97 7.42 21.45
N VAL A 95 6.19 7.10 21.05
CA VAL A 95 6.99 6.10 21.75
C VAL A 95 7.46 6.82 23.02
N PRO A 96 7.00 6.44 24.23
CA PRO A 96 7.56 7.01 25.44
C PRO A 96 9.02 6.58 25.51
N GLY A 97 9.92 7.56 25.60
CA GLY A 97 11.34 7.32 25.79
C GLY A 97 11.57 6.32 26.92
N SER A 98 12.30 5.25 26.61
CA SER A 98 12.86 4.39 27.63
C SER A 98 13.92 5.20 28.39
N SER A 99 13.53 5.77 29.51
CA SER A 99 14.48 6.21 30.52
C SER A 99 15.01 4.96 31.22
N SER A 100 16.31 4.69 31.06
CA SER A 100 17.12 3.92 32.00
C SER A 100 18.08 4.87 32.69
#